data_AF-A0A930GXZ3-F1
#
_entry.id   AF-A0A930GXZ3-F1
#
_cell.length_a   1.000
_cell.length_b   1.000
_cell.length_c   1.000
_cell.angle_alpha   90.00
_cell.angle_beta   90.00
_cell.angle_gamma   90.00
#
_symmetry.space_group_name_H-M   'P 1'
#
loop_
_entity.id
_entity.type
_entity.pdbx_description
1 polymer ?
#
loop_
_entity_poly.entity_id
_entity_poly.type
_entity_poly.pdbx_seq_one_letter_code
_entity_poly.pdbx_strand_id
1 'polypeptide(L)'
;MHIVYGVNEAFMPILAVSLSSLLLHAEGEALHFHILSLGIEEESKEKLRQYVETEGQKISFYDLEEKFSEWKEKLPALFTGKFSKATLLRLFIPSTLPETITKALYLDADTVVLQSILPLYHLKLGDKLLGMAPEPSIYKK
;
A
#
# COMPACT_ATOMS: atom_id res chain seq x y z
N MET A 1 -3.29 -9.87 -8.45
CA MET A 1 -3.84 -8.78 -7.64
C MET A 1 -2.73 -7.82 -7.22
N HIS A 2 -2.90 -6.52 -7.47
CA HIS A 2 -1.94 -5.47 -7.05
C HIS A 2 -2.35 -4.89 -5.71
N ILE A 3 -1.48 -5.00 -4.71
CA ILE A 3 -1.68 -4.47 -3.36
C ILE A 3 -0.67 -3.35 -3.12
N VAL A 4 -1.10 -2.23 -2.57
CA VAL A 4 -0.27 -1.04 -2.38
C VAL A 4 -0.22 -0.65 -0.92
N TYR A 5 0.98 -0.35 -0.44
CA TYR A 5 1.23 0.15 0.91
C TYR A 5 2.06 1.43 0.86
N GLY A 6 1.83 2.33 1.81
CA GLY A 6 2.67 3.51 2.05
C GLY A 6 3.33 3.41 3.41
N VAL A 7 4.67 3.37 3.46
CA VAL A 7 5.42 3.13 4.71
C VAL A 7 6.71 3.93 4.80
N ASN A 8 7.26 4.00 6.02
CA ASN A 8 8.65 4.38 6.28
C ASN A 8 9.35 3.21 7.01
N GLU A 9 10.64 3.38 7.32
CA GLU A 9 11.46 2.34 7.97
C GLU A 9 10.82 1.80 9.26
N ALA A 10 10.31 2.69 10.12
CA ALA A 10 9.73 2.31 11.41
C ALA A 10 8.50 1.38 11.30
N PHE A 11 7.81 1.39 10.15
CA PHE A 11 6.65 0.54 9.91
C PHE A 11 6.99 -0.79 9.24
N MET A 12 8.25 -1.07 8.89
CA MET A 12 8.64 -2.31 8.20
C MET A 12 8.25 -3.60 8.95
N PRO A 13 8.44 -3.71 10.29
CA PRO A 13 7.98 -4.89 11.02
C PRO A 13 6.44 -5.02 11.02
N ILE A 14 5.72 -3.90 11.07
CA ILE A 14 4.25 -3.88 11.07
C ILE A 14 3.73 -4.30 9.69
N LEU A 15 4.34 -3.77 8.62
CA LEU A 15 4.06 -4.16 7.25
C LEU A 15 4.25 -5.67 7.05
N ALA A 16 5.33 -6.25 7.60
CA ALA A 16 5.56 -7.69 7.50
C ALA A 16 4.40 -8.52 8.09
N VAL A 17 3.82 -8.08 9.21
CA VAL A 17 2.61 -8.70 9.79
C VAL A 17 1.41 -8.56 8.84
N SER A 18 1.20 -7.37 8.27
CA SER A 18 0.11 -7.15 7.31
C SER A 18 0.24 -8.05 6.08
N LEU A 19 1.42 -8.10 5.46
CA LEU A 19 1.71 -8.96 4.31
C LEU A 19 1.48 -10.42 4.65
N SER A 20 1.98 -10.88 5.80
CA SER A 20 1.81 -12.26 6.26
C SER A 20 0.33 -12.62 6.44
N SER A 21 -0.44 -11.77 7.11
CA SER A 21 -1.87 -11.99 7.29
C SER A 21 -2.64 -12.03 5.97
N LEU A 22 -2.22 -11.23 4.97
CA LEU A 22 -2.84 -11.20 3.66
C LEU A 22 -2.50 -12.46 2.85
N LEU A 23 -1.25 -12.91 2.88
CA LEU A 23 -0.78 -14.13 2.20
C LEU A 23 -1.54 -15.37 2.66
N LEU A 24 -1.82 -15.49 3.97
CA LEU A 24 -2.63 -16.57 4.53
C LEU A 24 -4.07 -16.62 3.97
N HIS A 25 -4.58 -15.50 3.48
CA HIS A 25 -5.95 -15.35 2.99
C HIS A 25 -6.02 -14.98 1.49
N ALA A 26 -4.93 -15.21 0.75
CA ALA A 26 -4.84 -14.88 -0.68
C ALA A 26 -5.54 -15.91 -1.58
N GLU A 27 -5.99 -17.05 -1.04
CA GLU A 27 -6.71 -18.12 -1.76
C GLU A 27 -6.03 -18.58 -3.07
N GLY A 28 -4.69 -18.54 -3.12
CA GLY A 28 -3.90 -18.96 -4.28
C GLY A 28 -3.77 -17.90 -5.39
N GLU A 29 -4.29 -16.70 -5.20
CA GLU A 29 -4.17 -15.60 -6.16
C GLU A 29 -2.75 -15.06 -6.24
N ALA A 30 -2.30 -14.75 -7.46
CA ALA A 30 -0.98 -14.16 -7.68
C ALA A 30 -0.97 -12.71 -7.19
N LEU A 31 -0.14 -12.40 -6.22
CA LEU A 31 -0.01 -11.10 -5.60
C LEU A 31 1.23 -10.35 -6.11
N HIS A 32 1.07 -9.04 -6.26
CA HIS A 32 2.17 -8.12 -6.42
C HIS A 32 2.01 -6.98 -5.42
N PHE A 33 2.92 -6.92 -4.45
CA PHE A 33 3.00 -5.87 -3.45
C PHE A 33 3.81 -4.69 -3.99
N HIS A 34 3.24 -3.49 -3.92
CA HIS A 34 3.88 -2.24 -4.29
C HIS A 34 4.07 -1.40 -3.04
N ILE A 35 5.32 -1.27 -2.59
CA ILE A 35 5.68 -0.58 -1.37
C ILE A 35 6.16 0.82 -1.74
N LEU A 36 5.30 1.81 -1.56
CA LEU A 36 5.70 3.22 -1.64
C LEU A 36 6.40 3.56 -0.34
N SER A 37 7.65 4.00 -0.43
CA SER A 37 8.53 4.14 0.71
C SER A 37 9.17 5.51 0.81
N LEU A 38 9.54 5.89 2.03
CA LEU A 38 10.32 7.08 2.34
C LEU A 38 11.54 6.65 3.18
N GLY A 39 12.69 6.56 2.53
CA GLY A 39 13.96 6.27 3.21
C GLY A 39 13.98 4.94 3.97
N ILE A 40 13.61 3.84 3.29
CA ILE A 40 13.72 2.49 3.86
C ILE A 40 15.12 1.95 3.59
N GLU A 41 15.72 1.34 4.60
CA GLU A 41 17.04 0.73 4.52
C GLU A 41 17.02 -0.51 3.61
N GLU A 42 18.10 -0.72 2.85
CA GLU A 42 18.19 -1.86 1.93
C GLU A 42 18.11 -3.21 2.65
N GLU A 43 18.62 -3.31 3.89
CA GLU A 43 18.49 -4.52 4.70
C GLU A 43 17.02 -4.87 4.97
N SER A 44 16.20 -3.88 5.31
CA SER A 44 14.77 -4.06 5.55
C SER A 44 14.01 -4.42 4.27
N LYS A 45 14.35 -3.78 3.14
CA LYS A 45 13.79 -4.15 1.82
C LYS A 45 14.11 -5.60 1.47
N GLU A 46 15.35 -6.02 1.68
CA GLU A 46 15.81 -7.36 1.31
C GLU A 46 15.17 -8.45 2.17
N LYS A 47 15.08 -8.25 3.50
CA LYS A 47 14.36 -9.19 4.38
C LYS A 47 12.92 -9.41 3.93
N LEU A 48 12.21 -8.34 3.61
CA LEU A 48 10.81 -8.42 3.19
C LEU A 48 10.68 -9.01 1.78
N ARG A 49 11.61 -8.68 0.88
CA ARG A 49 11.69 -9.26 -0.47
C ARG A 49 11.86 -10.78 -0.40
N GLN A 50 12.85 -11.25 0.34
CA GLN A 50 13.11 -12.68 0.54
C GLN A 50 11.89 -13.40 1.10
N TYR A 51 11.22 -12.82 2.08
CA TYR A 51 9.99 -13.39 2.64
C TYR A 51 8.90 -13.55 1.57
N VAL A 52 8.57 -12.46 0.86
CA VAL A 52 7.50 -12.46 -0.15
C VAL A 52 7.80 -13.40 -1.32
N GLU A 53 9.04 -13.41 -1.79
CA GLU A 53 9.47 -14.24 -2.92
C GLU A 53 9.50 -15.73 -2.55
N THR A 54 9.81 -16.07 -1.28
CA THR A 54 9.72 -17.44 -0.76
C THR A 54 8.29 -17.96 -0.78
N GLU A 55 7.31 -17.08 -0.55
CA GLU A 55 5.86 -17.36 -0.68
C GLU A 55 5.38 -17.37 -2.14
N GLY A 56 6.31 -17.28 -3.11
CA GLY A 56 6.03 -17.31 -4.55
C GLY A 56 5.35 -16.05 -5.09
N GLN A 57 5.36 -14.95 -4.33
CA GLN A 57 4.73 -13.69 -4.71
C GLN A 57 5.74 -12.63 -5.12
N LYS A 58 5.26 -11.50 -5.64
CA LYS A 58 6.13 -10.40 -6.11
C LYS A 58 6.05 -9.19 -5.20
N ILE A 59 7.15 -8.46 -5.09
CA ILE A 59 7.22 -7.19 -4.38
C ILE A 59 8.10 -6.19 -5.13
N SER A 60 7.70 -4.92 -5.11
CA SER A 60 8.45 -3.82 -5.70
C SER A 60 8.44 -2.63 -4.74
N PHE A 61 9.61 -2.05 -4.54
CA PHE A 61 9.80 -0.88 -3.70
C PHE A 61 9.96 0.36 -4.57
N TYR A 62 9.28 1.43 -4.18
CA TYR A 62 9.33 2.73 -4.84
C TYR A 62 9.79 3.74 -3.79
N ASP A 63 11.09 4.07 -3.80
CA ASP A 63 11.61 5.11 -2.94
C ASP A 63 11.21 6.48 -3.49
N LEU A 64 10.47 7.23 -2.67
CA LEU A 64 9.87 8.49 -3.04
C LEU A 64 10.45 9.66 -2.24
N GLU A 65 11.51 9.48 -1.45
CA GLU A 65 12.06 10.56 -0.60
C GLU A 65 12.44 11.81 -1.43
N GLU A 66 13.11 11.62 -2.57
CA GLU A 66 13.49 12.72 -3.48
C GLU A 66 12.24 13.39 -4.10
N LYS A 67 11.33 12.58 -4.66
CA LYS A 67 10.09 13.08 -5.29
C LYS A 67 9.18 13.80 -4.28
N PHE A 68 9.19 13.37 -3.02
CA PHE A 68 8.38 13.95 -1.97
C PHE A 68 8.77 15.42 -1.72
N SER A 69 10.05 15.75 -1.82
CA SER A 69 10.52 17.13 -1.70
C SER A 69 9.98 17.99 -2.83
N GLU A 70 10.01 17.51 -4.08
CA GLU A 70 9.42 18.22 -5.21
C GLU A 70 7.90 18.40 -5.06
N TRP A 71 7.18 17.37 -4.60
CA TRP A 71 5.75 17.46 -4.37
C TRP A 71 5.42 18.48 -3.30
N LYS A 72 6.24 18.57 -2.26
CA LYS A 72 6.08 19.57 -1.20
C LYS A 72 6.16 20.99 -1.71
N GLU A 73 7.06 21.26 -2.67
CA GLU A 73 7.18 22.57 -3.30
C GLU A 73 6.02 22.87 -4.26
N LYS A 74 5.60 21.89 -5.05
CA LYS A 74 4.52 22.04 -6.05
C LYS A 74 3.13 22.10 -5.43
N LEU A 75 2.90 21.40 -4.31
CA LEU A 75 1.60 21.23 -3.67
C LEU A 75 1.66 21.54 -2.16
N PRO A 76 2.13 22.74 -1.75
CA PRO A 76 2.40 23.04 -0.34
C PRO A 76 1.17 22.91 0.55
N ALA A 77 -0.04 23.13 0.00
CA ALA A 77 -1.30 22.98 0.71
C ALA A 77 -1.59 21.54 1.17
N LEU A 78 -0.99 20.51 0.57
CA LEU A 78 -1.13 19.12 1.02
C LEU A 78 -0.25 18.83 2.25
N PHE A 79 0.84 19.57 2.44
CA PHE A 79 1.85 19.33 3.47
C PHE A 79 1.65 20.24 4.68
N THR A 80 0.45 20.20 5.24
CA THR A 80 0.05 21.00 6.41
C THR A 80 0.72 20.58 7.73
N GLY A 81 1.45 19.46 7.73
CA GLY A 81 2.03 18.84 8.93
C GLY A 81 1.04 18.01 9.75
N LYS A 82 -0.25 17.99 9.38
CA LYS A 82 -1.28 17.20 10.09
C LYS A 82 -1.21 15.71 9.82
N PHE A 83 -0.66 15.33 8.67
CA PHE A 83 -0.53 13.93 8.24
C PHE A 83 0.94 13.56 8.14
N SER A 84 1.27 12.32 8.49
CA SER A 84 2.61 11.81 8.26
C SER A 84 2.93 11.78 6.77
N LYS A 85 4.21 11.88 6.41
CA LYS A 85 4.63 11.78 5.02
C LYS A 85 4.18 10.45 4.39
N ALA A 86 4.31 9.35 5.13
CA ALA A 86 3.90 8.01 4.70
C ALA A 86 2.38 7.95 4.41
N THR A 87 1.55 8.60 5.22
CA THR A 87 0.10 8.70 4.99
C THR A 87 -0.23 9.34 3.64
N LEU A 88 0.52 10.39 3.27
CA LEU A 88 0.30 11.14 2.02
C LEU A 88 0.74 10.37 0.77
N LEU A 89 1.59 9.35 0.88
CA LEU A 89 2.04 8.53 -0.26
C LEU A 89 0.86 7.93 -1.05
N ARG A 90 -0.26 7.63 -0.38
CA ARG A 90 -1.46 7.08 -1.03
C ARG A 90 -2.03 7.98 -2.14
N LEU A 91 -1.82 9.30 -2.04
CA LEU A 91 -2.26 10.26 -3.05
C LEU A 91 -1.44 10.17 -4.35
N PHE A 92 -0.22 9.64 -4.27
CA PHE A 92 0.72 9.57 -5.37
C PHE A 92 0.78 8.19 -6.03
N ILE A 93 -0.10 7.26 -5.64
CA ILE A 93 -0.20 5.92 -6.24
C ILE A 93 -0.35 6.00 -7.76
N PRO A 94 -1.29 6.80 -8.33
CA PRO A 94 -1.49 6.82 -9.78
C PRO A 94 -0.27 7.31 -10.57
N SER A 95 0.54 8.20 -9.99
CA SER A 95 1.76 8.71 -10.62
C SER A 95 3.02 7.86 -10.36
N THR A 96 2.91 6.84 -9.48
CA THR A 96 4.05 6.02 -9.06
C THR A 96 4.01 4.64 -9.70
N LEU A 97 2.83 4.02 -9.81
CA LEU A 97 2.70 2.69 -10.38
C LEU A 97 2.88 2.71 -11.92
N PRO A 98 3.38 1.62 -12.52
CA PRO A 98 3.40 1.47 -13.97
C PRO A 98 2.02 1.68 -14.59
N GLU A 99 1.96 2.34 -15.75
CA GLU A 99 0.70 2.63 -16.47
C GLU A 99 -0.07 1.36 -16.90
N THR A 100 0.61 0.22 -16.94
CA THR A 100 -0.01 -1.09 -17.21
C THR A 100 -0.91 -1.58 -16.07
N ILE A 101 -0.79 -1.00 -14.87
CA ILE A 101 -1.61 -1.35 -13.71
C ILE A 101 -2.85 -0.47 -13.71
N THR A 102 -3.99 -1.08 -14.05
CA THR A 102 -5.29 -0.38 -14.16
C THR A 102 -6.14 -0.47 -12.88
N LYS A 103 -5.77 -1.35 -11.93
CA LYS A 103 -6.46 -1.52 -10.65
C LYS A 103 -5.50 -1.96 -9.57
N ALA A 104 -5.63 -1.37 -8.40
CA ALA A 104 -4.89 -1.71 -7.19
C ALA A 104 -5.78 -1.56 -5.95
N LEU A 105 -5.48 -2.33 -4.90
CA LEU A 105 -6.07 -2.19 -3.57
C LEU A 105 -5.03 -1.60 -2.63
N TYR A 106 -5.34 -0.45 -2.04
CA TYR A 106 -4.52 0.16 -1.00
C TYR A 106 -4.95 -0.35 0.38
N LEU A 107 -3.97 -0.69 1.23
CA LEU A 107 -4.17 -1.04 2.63
C LEU A 107 -3.21 -0.21 3.50
N ASP A 108 -3.67 0.19 4.68
CA ASP A 108 -2.78 0.76 5.68
C ASP A 108 -1.88 -0.33 6.26
N ALA A 109 -0.62 0.01 6.54
CA ALA A 109 0.41 -0.97 6.92
C ALA A 109 0.14 -1.67 8.26
N ASP A 110 -0.69 -1.07 9.11
CA ASP A 110 -1.17 -1.61 10.39
C ASP A 110 -2.46 -2.45 10.26
N THR A 111 -2.86 -2.81 9.03
CA THR A 111 -4.03 -3.68 8.79
C THR A 111 -3.67 -5.16 8.93
N VAL A 112 -4.42 -5.89 9.75
CA VAL A 112 -4.39 -7.37 9.80
C VAL A 112 -5.58 -7.92 9.02
N VAL A 113 -5.30 -8.79 8.04
CA VAL A 113 -6.30 -9.44 7.20
C VAL A 113 -6.71 -10.76 7.83
N LEU A 114 -7.99 -10.88 8.18
CA LEU A 114 -8.56 -12.07 8.85
C LEU A 114 -9.42 -12.95 7.92
N GLN A 115 -9.68 -12.47 6.70
CA GLN A 115 -10.55 -13.10 5.71
C GLN A 115 -10.10 -12.71 4.31
N SER A 116 -10.55 -13.47 3.31
CA SER A 116 -10.23 -13.20 1.90
C SER A 116 -10.63 -11.79 1.48
N ILE A 117 -9.66 -11.10 0.86
CA ILE A 117 -9.84 -9.75 0.31
C ILE A 117 -10.28 -9.76 -1.17
N LEU A 118 -10.43 -10.95 -1.76
CA LEU A 118 -10.84 -11.09 -3.16
C LEU A 118 -12.18 -10.40 -3.48
N PRO A 119 -13.22 -10.47 -2.62
CA PRO A 119 -14.46 -9.74 -2.88
C PRO A 119 -14.25 -8.23 -3.01
N LEU A 120 -13.33 -7.65 -2.22
CA LEU A 120 -12.98 -6.23 -2.30
C LEU A 120 -12.23 -5.91 -3.59
N TYR A 121 -11.23 -6.73 -3.94
CA TYR A 121 -10.45 -6.50 -5.15
C TYR A 121 -11.26 -6.71 -6.42
N HIS A 122 -12.22 -7.63 -6.45
CA HIS A 122 -13.08 -7.88 -7.62
C HIS A 122 -14.33 -7.02 -7.68
N LEU A 123 -14.57 -6.16 -6.68
CA LEU A 123 -15.68 -5.23 -6.69
C LEU A 123 -15.67 -4.38 -7.97
N LYS A 124 -16.79 -4.37 -8.70
CA LYS A 124 -16.95 -3.56 -9.91
C LYS A 124 -17.16 -2.09 -9.53
N LEU A 125 -16.22 -1.24 -9.93
CA LEU A 125 -16.30 0.21 -9.67
C LEU A 125 -17.11 0.98 -10.74
N GLY A 126 -17.39 0.35 -11.88
CA GLY A 126 -18.11 1.01 -12.98
C GLY A 126 -17.33 2.19 -13.54
N ASP A 127 -17.97 3.36 -13.56
CA ASP A 127 -17.41 4.64 -14.00
C ASP A 127 -16.61 5.36 -12.89
N LYS A 128 -16.49 4.79 -11.69
CA LYS A 128 -15.84 5.42 -10.55
C LYS A 128 -14.34 5.14 -10.52
N LEU A 129 -13.56 6.18 -10.21
CA LEU A 129 -12.10 6.10 -10.06
C LEU A 129 -11.66 5.36 -8.79
N LEU A 130 -12.46 5.42 -7.72
CA LEU A 130 -12.11 4.88 -6.40
C LEU A 130 -13.35 4.30 -5.71
N GLY A 131 -13.15 3.20 -4.98
CA GLY A 131 -14.07 2.69 -3.97
C GLY A 131 -13.42 2.76 -2.59
N MET A 132 -14.21 3.06 -1.56
CA MET A 132 -13.71 3.19 -0.18
C MET A 132 -14.64 2.47 0.79
N ALA A 133 -14.08 1.93 1.86
CA ALA A 133 -14.87 1.42 2.98
C ALA A 133 -15.43 2.62 3.79
N PRO A 134 -16.73 2.60 4.15
CA PRO A 134 -17.29 3.59 5.06
C PRO A 134 -16.63 3.50 6.44
N GLU A 135 -16.52 4.64 7.13
CA GLU A 135 -15.99 4.64 8.49
C GLU A 135 -16.92 3.86 9.42
N PRO A 136 -16.42 2.91 10.23
CA PRO A 136 -17.29 2.07 11.08
C PRO A 136 -18.16 2.87 12.06
N SER A 137 -17.72 4.08 12.43
CA SER A 137 -18.44 4.99 13.32
C SER A 137 -19.77 5.48 12.77
N ILE A 138 -20.04 5.32 11.46
CA ILE A 138 -21.32 5.69 10.85
C ILE A 138 -22.44 4.67 11.12
N TYR A 139 -22.09 3.44 11.49
CA TYR A 139 -23.08 2.42 11.83
C TYR A 139 -23.61 2.68 13.25
N LYS A 140 -24.91 2.93 13.37
CA LYS A 140 -25.56 3.00 14.68
C LYS A 140 -25.51 1.60 15.32
N LYS A 141 -25.10 1.56 16.59
CA LYS A 141 -25.16 0.36 17.43
C LYS A 141 -26.58 -0.18 17.54
#